data_AF-A0A960N352-F1
#
_entry.id   AF-A0A960N352-F1
#
_cell.length_a   1.000
_cell.length_b   1.000
_cell.length_c   1.000
_cell.angle_alpha   90.00
_cell.angle_beta   90.00
_cell.angle_gamma   90.00
#
_symmetry.space_group_name_H-M   'P 1'
#
loop_
_entity.id
_entity.type
_entity.pdbx_description
1 polymer ?
#
loop_
_entity_poly.entity_id
_entity_poly.type
_entity_poly.pdbx_seq_one_letter_code
_entity_poly.pdbx_strand_id
1 'polypeptide(L)'
;MPSPAVSTSAASTPASPRARRRRRRDQDQSTGALQIAEEAFQLLRTTPAAGLWQYYLGTVPFVLAAFYFWADMSRSSHAKGEAAFGATALTLAYFWMKGWQGLFCRTLWERLHPSGRPLRLSRGRFLRHLAAQAFIHAFALPIRLISLVFIGWTYAFFQNASVLAFTQDFGRQPLRRTVGLATRFAHQQWGQNYLILLLMSVIAFFVWLNMMGSMTLIPMALKISFGIESAFTINPESTLMNTTFLFATFLLTFLVVDPMMKAIYTLRCFRGLSRTTGTDLLSRLARVQSKALATTALAIVLFAHPSIAQETPPSPPAAAENSAKPVTPSDLQNSIEETLRQKKYQWRYPRQALEGDADSEKGWLARQLSALADSIERSVKRFGKALESLMKRLFENDGARSRRHGTPGEGVAEGIGIFAKVLLIAVVAALIT
;
A
#
# COMPACT_ATOMS: atom_id res chain seq x y z
N MET A 1 72.76 -34.97 -15.62
CA MET A 1 71.72 -34.25 -14.85
C MET A 1 70.71 -33.65 -15.83
N PRO A 2 69.41 -33.63 -15.51
CA PRO A 2 68.32 -33.70 -16.47
C PRO A 2 67.75 -32.34 -16.91
N SER A 3 67.09 -32.35 -18.08
CA SER A 3 66.35 -31.24 -18.70
C SER A 3 65.26 -30.62 -17.81
N PRO A 4 65.03 -29.30 -17.86
CA PRO A 4 63.84 -28.69 -17.27
C PRO A 4 62.65 -28.80 -18.23
N ALA A 5 61.55 -29.33 -17.67
CA ALA A 5 60.29 -29.58 -18.33
C ALA A 5 59.53 -28.29 -18.69
N VAL A 6 58.94 -28.31 -19.88
CA VAL A 6 57.94 -27.36 -20.38
C VAL A 6 56.67 -27.49 -19.53
N SER A 7 56.27 -26.42 -18.84
CA SER A 7 54.98 -26.32 -18.17
C SER A 7 53.89 -26.02 -19.21
N THR A 8 53.12 -27.04 -19.56
CA THR A 8 51.93 -26.93 -20.39
C THR A 8 50.84 -26.19 -19.64
N SER A 9 50.55 -24.97 -20.10
CA SER A 9 49.34 -24.20 -19.79
C SER A 9 48.10 -25.06 -20.06
N ALA A 10 47.39 -25.44 -18.99
CA ALA A 10 46.12 -26.15 -19.07
C ALA A 10 45.10 -25.32 -19.87
N ALA A 11 44.85 -25.76 -21.10
CA ALA A 11 43.80 -25.24 -21.95
C ALA A 11 42.44 -25.42 -21.26
N SER A 12 41.78 -24.31 -20.92
CA SER A 12 40.41 -24.30 -20.44
C SER A 12 39.48 -24.90 -21.51
N THR A 13 38.95 -26.08 -21.25
CA THR A 13 37.98 -26.76 -22.11
C THR A 13 36.78 -25.84 -22.38
N PRO A 14 36.43 -25.55 -23.65
CA PRO A 14 35.29 -24.68 -23.96
C PRO A 14 34.00 -25.35 -23.48
N ALA A 15 33.28 -24.65 -22.58
CA ALA A 15 32.02 -25.12 -22.02
C ALA A 15 31.03 -25.54 -23.12
N SER A 16 30.46 -26.74 -22.99
CA SER A 16 29.56 -27.30 -24.00
C SER A 16 28.40 -26.35 -24.34
N PRO A 17 27.89 -26.33 -25.59
CA PRO A 17 26.78 -25.48 -26.00
C PRO A 17 25.54 -25.63 -25.11
N ARG A 18 25.34 -26.83 -24.53
CA ARG A 18 24.28 -27.13 -23.56
C ARG A 18 24.51 -26.46 -22.21
N ALA A 19 25.74 -26.46 -21.68
CA ALA A 19 26.09 -25.75 -20.45
C ALA A 19 25.97 -24.23 -20.62
N ARG A 20 26.36 -23.69 -21.79
CA ARG A 20 26.16 -22.27 -22.15
C ARG A 20 24.68 -21.90 -22.26
N ARG A 21 23.85 -22.75 -22.89
CA ARG A 21 22.39 -22.52 -22.95
C ARG A 21 21.73 -22.60 -21.58
N ARG A 22 22.14 -23.53 -20.71
CA ARG A 22 21.60 -23.66 -19.35
C ARG A 22 21.99 -22.45 -18.48
N ARG A 23 23.26 -22.03 -18.51
CA ARG A 23 23.72 -20.80 -17.86
C ARG A 23 22.98 -19.56 -18.37
N ARG A 24 22.82 -19.37 -19.69
CA ARG A 24 22.02 -18.25 -20.23
C ARG A 24 20.56 -18.31 -19.80
N ARG A 25 19.96 -19.50 -19.74
CA ARG A 25 18.57 -19.69 -19.29
C ARG A 25 18.40 -19.43 -17.79
N ASP A 26 19.43 -19.68 -16.99
CA ASP A 26 19.47 -19.33 -15.56
C ASP A 26 19.77 -17.83 -15.35
N GLN A 27 20.57 -17.21 -16.22
CA GLN A 27 20.86 -15.77 -16.23
C GLN A 27 19.63 -14.94 -16.66
N ASP A 28 18.87 -15.40 -17.66
CA ASP A 28 17.60 -14.77 -18.08
C ASP A 28 16.44 -15.00 -17.09
N GLN A 29 16.56 -16.01 -16.21
CA GLN A 29 15.57 -16.30 -15.17
C GLN A 29 15.78 -15.52 -13.86
N SER A 30 16.97 -14.95 -13.64
CA SER A 30 17.41 -14.42 -12.34
C SER A 30 17.74 -12.93 -12.38
N THR A 31 16.89 -12.10 -13.01
CA THR A 31 16.88 -10.69 -12.58
C THR A 31 16.50 -10.71 -11.09
N GLY A 32 17.44 -10.44 -10.20
CA GLY A 32 17.23 -10.60 -8.76
C GLY A 32 16.06 -9.75 -8.28
N ALA A 33 15.39 -10.16 -7.21
CA ALA A 33 14.36 -9.33 -6.57
C ALA A 33 14.88 -7.93 -6.23
N LEU A 34 16.14 -7.86 -5.79
CA LEU A 34 16.86 -6.61 -5.53
C LEU A 34 17.00 -5.75 -6.79
N GLN A 35 17.40 -6.36 -7.91
CA GLN A 35 17.54 -5.64 -9.17
C GLN A 35 16.18 -5.10 -9.67
N ILE A 36 15.09 -5.83 -9.47
CA ILE A 36 13.74 -5.32 -9.78
C ILE A 36 13.39 -4.14 -8.88
N ALA A 37 13.70 -4.21 -7.58
CA ALA A 37 13.45 -3.12 -6.65
C ALA A 37 14.28 -1.87 -7.00
N GLU A 38 15.54 -2.04 -7.37
CA GLU A 38 16.42 -0.95 -7.81
C GLU A 38 15.92 -0.30 -9.09
N GLU A 39 15.55 -1.10 -10.10
CA GLU A 39 14.97 -0.57 -11.34
C GLU A 39 13.62 0.12 -11.09
N ALA A 40 12.81 -0.39 -10.16
CA ALA A 40 11.55 0.24 -9.77
C ALA A 40 11.79 1.59 -9.09
N PHE A 41 12.78 1.67 -8.20
CA PHE A 41 13.20 2.92 -7.57
C PHE A 41 13.69 3.93 -8.61
N GLN A 42 14.52 3.50 -9.55
CA GLN A 42 15.00 4.36 -10.63
C GLN A 42 13.87 4.83 -11.55
N LEU A 43 12.90 3.96 -11.84
CA LEU A 43 11.69 4.32 -12.59
C LEU A 43 10.87 5.38 -11.85
N LEU A 44 10.68 5.22 -10.55
CA LEU A 44 9.93 6.17 -9.73
C LEU A 44 10.65 7.53 -9.66
N ARG A 45 11.97 7.53 -9.49
CA ARG A 45 12.80 8.75 -9.45
C ARG A 45 12.83 9.53 -10.76
N THR A 46 12.72 8.83 -11.89
CA THR A 46 12.72 9.44 -13.23
C THR A 46 11.31 9.79 -13.74
N THR A 47 10.27 9.46 -12.96
CA THR A 47 8.89 9.80 -13.27
C THR A 47 8.65 11.28 -12.94
N PRO A 48 7.97 12.03 -13.83
CA PRO A 48 7.68 13.44 -13.58
C PRO A 48 6.79 13.59 -12.34
N ALA A 49 6.96 14.68 -11.60
CA ALA A 49 6.20 14.96 -10.39
C ALA A 49 4.68 14.88 -10.60
N ALA A 50 4.19 15.20 -11.80
CA ALA A 50 2.79 15.05 -12.19
C ALA A 50 2.26 13.60 -12.03
N GLY A 51 3.08 12.59 -12.32
CA GLY A 51 2.71 11.18 -12.13
C GLY A 51 2.59 10.80 -10.66
N LEU A 52 3.49 11.32 -9.81
CA LEU A 52 3.38 11.13 -8.36
C LEU A 52 2.16 11.86 -7.78
N TRP A 53 1.86 13.08 -8.26
CA TRP A 53 0.64 13.78 -7.86
C TRP A 53 -0.63 13.07 -8.28
N GLN A 54 -0.66 12.43 -9.45
CA GLN A 54 -1.76 11.57 -9.84
C GLN A 54 -2.00 10.44 -8.82
N TYR A 55 -0.94 9.83 -8.31
CA TYR A 55 -1.05 8.81 -7.27
C TYR A 55 -1.62 9.37 -5.94
N TYR A 56 -1.06 10.48 -5.46
CA TYR A 56 -1.45 11.07 -4.17
C TYR A 56 -2.84 11.70 -4.21
N LEU A 57 -3.24 12.31 -5.33
CA LEU A 57 -4.59 12.85 -5.53
C LEU A 57 -5.68 11.76 -5.43
N GLY A 58 -5.34 10.54 -5.82
CA GLY A 58 -6.21 9.37 -5.64
C GLY A 58 -6.17 8.80 -4.22
N THR A 59 -4.98 8.69 -3.64
CA THR A 59 -4.74 7.89 -2.43
C THR A 59 -4.96 8.66 -1.13
N VAL A 60 -4.58 9.95 -1.08
CA VAL A 60 -4.71 10.79 0.13
C VAL A 60 -6.17 10.94 0.57
N PRO A 61 -7.16 11.20 -0.31
CA PRO A 61 -8.56 11.29 0.12
C PRO A 61 -9.08 10.01 0.77
N PHE A 62 -8.69 8.84 0.25
CA PHE A 62 -9.04 7.56 0.85
C PHE A 62 -8.37 7.37 2.21
N VAL A 63 -7.09 7.69 2.33
CA VAL A 63 -6.35 7.58 3.58
C VAL A 63 -6.95 8.48 4.67
N LEU A 64 -7.31 9.71 4.33
CA LEU A 64 -7.97 10.64 5.25
C LEU A 64 -9.37 10.15 5.64
N ALA A 65 -10.15 9.66 4.68
CA ALA A 65 -11.47 9.08 4.94
C ALA A 65 -11.37 7.84 5.84
N ALA A 66 -10.39 6.96 5.60
CA ALA A 66 -10.14 5.77 6.42
C ALA A 66 -9.72 6.16 7.83
N PHE A 67 -8.81 7.12 7.98
CA PHE A 67 -8.36 7.62 9.28
C PHE A 67 -9.52 8.23 10.07
N TYR A 68 -10.30 9.10 9.43
CA TYR A 68 -11.47 9.72 10.05
C TYR A 68 -12.50 8.65 10.46
N PHE A 69 -12.83 7.73 9.57
CA PHE A 69 -13.79 6.65 9.85
C PHE A 69 -13.32 5.80 11.03
N TRP A 70 -12.04 5.44 11.09
CA TRP A 70 -11.48 4.67 12.21
C TRP A 70 -11.51 5.43 13.54
N ALA A 71 -11.10 6.71 13.51
CA ALA A 71 -11.13 7.57 14.68
C ALA A 71 -12.56 7.78 15.20
N ASP A 72 -13.51 7.93 14.29
CA ASP A 72 -14.92 8.13 14.62
C ASP A 72 -15.56 6.85 15.17
N MET A 73 -15.39 5.71 14.51
CA MET A 73 -15.92 4.42 14.98
C MET A 73 -15.28 3.95 16.29
N SER A 74 -14.04 4.36 16.58
CA SER A 74 -13.38 4.01 17.85
C SER A 74 -13.88 4.83 19.04
N ARG A 75 -14.36 6.06 18.84
CA ARG A 75 -14.70 7.01 19.93
C ARG A 75 -16.16 7.47 19.97
N SER A 76 -16.89 7.44 18.86
CA SER A 76 -18.25 7.97 18.76
C SER A 76 -19.28 7.04 19.40
N SER A 77 -20.23 7.63 20.14
CA SER A 77 -21.39 6.95 20.73
C SER A 77 -22.45 6.57 19.68
N HIS A 78 -22.52 7.31 18.56
CA HIS A 78 -23.49 7.11 17.47
C HIS A 78 -22.94 6.23 16.33
N ALA A 79 -21.79 5.57 16.54
CA ALA A 79 -21.11 4.77 15.55
C ALA A 79 -22.05 3.78 14.82
N LYS A 80 -23.02 3.18 15.52
CA LYS A 80 -23.98 2.23 14.91
C LYS A 80 -24.90 2.89 13.86
N GLY A 81 -25.31 4.14 14.07
CA GLY A 81 -26.19 4.87 13.14
C GLY A 81 -25.43 5.45 11.94
N GLU A 82 -24.21 5.90 12.14
CA GLU A 82 -23.40 6.53 11.09
C GLU A 82 -22.50 5.55 10.32
N ALA A 83 -22.32 4.32 10.83
CA ALA A 83 -21.45 3.31 10.21
C ALA A 83 -21.82 2.99 8.76
N ALA A 84 -23.11 2.89 8.44
CA ALA A 84 -23.56 2.56 7.09
C ALA A 84 -23.16 3.65 6.07
N PHE A 85 -23.35 4.91 6.44
CA PHE A 85 -22.97 6.04 5.60
C PHE A 85 -21.44 6.15 5.49
N GLY A 86 -20.72 6.05 6.61
CA GLY A 86 -19.26 6.10 6.64
C GLY A 86 -18.62 4.97 5.82
N ALA A 87 -19.14 3.74 5.92
CA ALA A 87 -18.67 2.60 5.12
C ALA A 87 -18.93 2.80 3.62
N THR A 88 -20.07 3.39 3.25
CA THR A 88 -20.38 3.70 1.84
C THR A 88 -19.43 4.74 1.28
N ALA A 89 -19.20 5.84 2.02
CA ALA A 89 -18.24 6.88 1.64
C ALA A 89 -16.82 6.30 1.51
N LEU A 90 -16.40 5.46 2.45
CA LEU A 90 -15.10 4.79 2.42
C LEU A 90 -14.96 3.84 1.21
N THR A 91 -16.04 3.15 0.84
CA THR A 91 -16.08 2.28 -0.34
C THR A 91 -15.94 3.08 -1.64
N LEU A 92 -16.63 4.21 -1.75
CA LEU A 92 -16.48 5.12 -2.89
C LEU A 92 -15.05 5.68 -2.98
N ALA A 93 -14.49 6.10 -1.85
CA ALA A 93 -13.11 6.57 -1.78
C ALA A 93 -12.11 5.45 -2.14
N TYR A 94 -12.39 4.20 -1.77
CA TYR A 94 -11.57 3.05 -2.14
C TYR A 94 -11.55 2.83 -3.66
N PHE A 95 -12.70 2.85 -4.33
CA PHE A 95 -12.76 2.71 -5.78
C PHE A 95 -12.14 3.90 -6.51
N TRP A 96 -12.32 5.11 -5.99
CA TRP A 96 -11.62 6.31 -6.44
C TRP A 96 -10.10 6.09 -6.40
N MET A 97 -9.56 5.73 -5.23
CA MET A 97 -8.14 5.42 -5.06
C MET A 97 -7.68 4.36 -6.07
N LYS A 98 -8.40 3.25 -6.23
CA LYS A 98 -8.00 2.20 -7.18
C LYS A 98 -7.97 2.70 -8.61
N GLY A 99 -8.96 3.48 -9.05
CA GLY A 99 -8.95 4.10 -10.38
C GLY A 99 -7.68 4.93 -10.63
N TRP A 100 -7.35 5.83 -9.70
CA TRP A 100 -6.13 6.66 -9.78
C TRP A 100 -4.84 5.86 -9.71
N GLN A 101 -4.76 4.82 -8.87
CA GLN A 101 -3.61 3.90 -8.85
C GLN A 101 -3.41 3.21 -10.20
N GLY A 102 -4.48 2.84 -10.90
CA GLY A 102 -4.40 2.27 -12.24
C GLY A 102 -3.89 3.26 -13.28
N LEU A 103 -4.34 4.52 -13.19
CA LEU A 103 -3.82 5.61 -14.03
C LEU A 103 -2.34 5.91 -13.76
N PHE A 104 -1.91 5.86 -12.49
CA PHE A 104 -0.51 5.99 -12.12
C PHE A 104 0.34 4.86 -12.74
N CYS A 105 -0.11 3.60 -12.65
CA CYS A 105 0.56 2.48 -13.31
C CYS A 105 0.64 2.66 -14.83
N ARG A 106 -0.36 3.26 -15.45
CA ARG A 106 -0.31 3.62 -16.88
C ARG A 106 0.78 4.66 -17.16
N THR A 107 0.91 5.69 -16.34
CA THR A 107 1.98 6.69 -16.48
C THR A 107 3.37 6.06 -16.36
N LEU A 108 3.56 5.13 -15.42
CA LEU A 108 4.79 4.34 -15.29
C LEU A 108 5.03 3.42 -16.49
N TRP A 109 3.96 2.84 -17.05
CA TRP A 109 4.03 1.98 -18.23
C TRP A 109 4.46 2.73 -19.49
N GLU A 110 3.90 3.91 -19.73
CA GLU A 110 4.26 4.78 -20.86
C GLU A 110 5.75 5.17 -20.81
N ARG A 111 6.32 5.32 -19.61
CA ARG A 111 7.77 5.54 -19.41
C ARG A 111 8.62 4.33 -19.75
N LEU A 112 8.13 3.13 -19.49
CA LEU A 112 8.81 1.89 -19.84
C LEU A 112 8.79 1.64 -21.35
N HIS A 113 7.73 2.09 -22.05
CA HIS A 113 7.53 1.89 -23.48
C HIS A 113 7.36 3.23 -24.26
N PRO A 114 8.41 4.06 -24.42
CA PRO A 114 8.30 5.37 -25.07
C PRO A 114 7.85 5.31 -26.54
N SER A 115 8.18 4.23 -27.25
CA SER A 115 7.79 3.98 -28.65
C SER A 115 6.36 3.45 -28.79
N GLY A 116 5.71 3.12 -27.68
CA GLY A 116 4.36 2.59 -27.67
C GLY A 116 3.37 3.71 -27.96
N ARG A 117 2.39 3.46 -28.82
CA ARG A 117 1.28 4.41 -29.01
C ARG A 117 0.56 4.57 -27.66
N PRO A 118 0.35 5.80 -27.16
CA PRO A 118 -0.35 5.99 -25.89
C PRO A 118 -1.75 5.41 -26.01
N LEU A 119 -2.18 4.67 -25.00
CA LEU A 119 -3.46 3.97 -25.03
C LEU A 119 -4.62 4.99 -24.97
N ARG A 120 -5.15 5.38 -26.13
CA ARG A 120 -6.29 6.30 -26.20
C ARG A 120 -7.60 5.51 -26.09
N LEU A 121 -8.13 5.43 -24.88
CA LEU A 121 -9.43 4.83 -24.61
C LEU A 121 -10.54 5.84 -24.93
N SER A 122 -11.56 5.42 -25.66
CA SER A 122 -12.82 6.16 -25.75
C SER A 122 -13.47 6.22 -24.36
N ARG A 123 -14.26 7.26 -24.06
CA ARG A 123 -14.95 7.45 -22.76
C ARG A 123 -15.70 6.18 -22.31
N GLY A 124 -16.43 5.54 -23.21
CA GLY A 124 -17.17 4.30 -22.90
C GLY A 124 -16.26 3.10 -22.59
N ARG A 125 -15.09 3.02 -23.24
CA ARG A 125 -14.09 1.98 -22.94
C ARG A 125 -13.40 2.26 -21.61
N PHE A 126 -13.03 3.51 -21.35
CA PHE A 126 -12.46 3.94 -20.09
C PHE A 126 -13.36 3.54 -18.90
N LEU A 127 -14.65 3.83 -18.99
CA LEU A 127 -15.61 3.49 -17.93
C LEU A 127 -15.76 1.97 -17.73
N ARG A 128 -15.71 1.17 -18.80
CA ARG A 128 -15.72 -0.30 -18.69
C ARG A 128 -14.47 -0.85 -18.02
N HIS A 129 -13.30 -0.27 -18.31
CA HIS A 129 -12.05 -0.65 -17.65
C HIS A 129 -12.07 -0.26 -16.16
N LEU A 130 -12.59 0.93 -15.82
CA LEU A 130 -12.78 1.37 -14.45
C LEU A 130 -13.76 0.46 -13.68
N ALA A 131 -14.90 0.10 -14.30
CA ALA A 131 -15.88 -0.80 -13.72
C ALA A 131 -15.32 -2.22 -13.51
N ALA A 132 -14.57 -2.74 -14.49
CA ALA A 132 -13.90 -4.04 -14.35
C ALA A 132 -12.87 -4.02 -13.20
N GLN A 133 -12.12 -2.93 -13.06
CA GLN A 133 -11.17 -2.77 -11.98
C GLN A 133 -11.88 -2.68 -10.61
N ALA A 134 -12.95 -1.89 -10.50
CA ALA A 134 -13.74 -1.79 -9.27
C ALA A 134 -14.31 -3.16 -8.88
N PHE A 135 -14.87 -3.91 -9.84
CA PHE A 135 -15.40 -5.25 -9.60
C PHE A 135 -14.33 -6.24 -9.09
N ILE A 136 -13.14 -6.26 -9.70
CA ILE A 136 -12.03 -7.10 -9.22
C ILE A 136 -11.66 -6.72 -7.78
N HIS A 137 -11.55 -5.43 -7.49
CA HIS A 137 -11.10 -4.95 -6.19
C HIS A 137 -12.17 -5.01 -5.08
N ALA A 138 -13.45 -5.12 -5.42
CA ALA A 138 -14.53 -5.33 -4.44
C ALA A 138 -14.29 -6.61 -3.60
N PHE A 139 -13.70 -7.64 -4.21
CA PHE A 139 -13.39 -8.90 -3.53
C PHE A 139 -11.95 -8.95 -2.96
N ALA A 140 -11.20 -7.85 -3.02
CA ALA A 140 -9.79 -7.86 -2.60
C ALA A 140 -9.61 -8.16 -1.11
N LEU A 141 -10.39 -7.50 -0.25
CA LEU A 141 -10.33 -7.69 1.19
C LEU A 141 -10.74 -9.10 1.65
N PRO A 142 -11.92 -9.63 1.27
CA PRO A 142 -12.33 -10.97 1.72
C PRO A 142 -11.38 -12.06 1.21
N ILE A 143 -10.90 -11.94 -0.04
CA ILE A 143 -9.98 -12.93 -0.61
C ILE A 143 -8.64 -12.92 0.14
N ARG A 144 -8.08 -11.74 0.47
CA ARG A 144 -6.82 -11.65 1.23
C ARG A 144 -6.95 -12.23 2.62
N LEU A 145 -8.06 -11.97 3.31
CA LEU A 145 -8.30 -12.48 4.67
C LEU A 145 -8.36 -14.01 4.69
N ILE A 146 -9.01 -14.62 3.69
CA ILE A 146 -9.12 -16.08 3.57
C ILE A 146 -7.79 -16.71 3.12
N SER A 147 -7.03 -16.01 2.28
CA SER A 147 -5.88 -16.56 1.55
C SER A 147 -4.53 -16.41 2.27
N LEU A 148 -4.48 -16.55 3.59
CA LEU A 148 -3.25 -16.45 4.40
C LEU A 148 -2.11 -17.34 3.86
N VAL A 149 -2.43 -18.56 3.40
CA VAL A 149 -1.46 -19.50 2.80
C VAL A 149 -1.01 -19.05 1.39
N PHE A 150 -1.89 -18.37 0.65
CA PHE A 150 -1.66 -17.93 -0.73
C PHE A 150 -1.43 -16.42 -0.85
N ILE A 151 -0.91 -15.80 0.22
CA ILE A 151 -0.81 -14.36 0.33
C ILE A 151 0.05 -13.75 -0.79
N GLY A 152 1.12 -14.44 -1.17
CA GLY A 152 1.99 -14.01 -2.27
C GLY A 152 1.26 -13.94 -3.61
N TRP A 153 0.49 -14.98 -3.95
CA TRP A 153 -0.22 -15.04 -5.23
C TRP A 153 -1.41 -14.10 -5.28
N THR A 154 -2.20 -14.04 -4.20
CA THR A 154 -3.37 -13.15 -4.14
C THR A 154 -2.94 -11.69 -4.18
N TYR A 155 -1.88 -11.32 -3.44
CA TYR A 155 -1.32 -9.98 -3.49
C TYR A 155 -0.82 -9.65 -4.91
N ALA A 156 -0.06 -10.56 -5.53
CA ALA A 156 0.44 -10.36 -6.88
C ALA A 156 -0.68 -10.23 -7.91
N PHE A 157 -1.73 -11.04 -7.80
CA PHE A 157 -2.91 -10.96 -8.66
C PHE A 157 -3.56 -9.57 -8.62
N PHE A 158 -3.84 -9.04 -7.43
CA PHE A 158 -4.47 -7.72 -7.31
C PHE A 158 -3.58 -6.59 -7.80
N GLN A 159 -2.26 -6.66 -7.55
CA GLN A 159 -1.34 -5.66 -8.06
C GLN A 159 -1.21 -5.73 -9.59
N ASN A 160 -1.10 -6.94 -10.16
CA ASN A 160 -1.10 -7.14 -11.61
C ASN A 160 -2.40 -6.63 -12.24
N ALA A 161 -3.55 -6.89 -11.61
CA ALA A 161 -4.84 -6.41 -12.10
C ALA A 161 -4.92 -4.87 -12.11
N SER A 162 -4.42 -4.20 -11.07
CA SER A 162 -4.33 -2.73 -11.04
C SER A 162 -3.46 -2.17 -12.18
N VAL A 163 -2.33 -2.83 -12.48
CA VAL A 163 -1.44 -2.42 -13.59
C VAL A 163 -2.10 -2.65 -14.95
N LEU A 164 -2.70 -3.81 -15.16
CA LEU A 164 -3.28 -4.21 -16.44
C LEU A 164 -4.57 -3.45 -16.79
N ALA A 165 -5.25 -2.87 -15.79
CA ALA A 165 -6.51 -2.18 -15.96
C ALA A 165 -6.47 -1.06 -17.02
N PHE A 166 -5.38 -0.29 -17.11
CA PHE A 166 -5.27 0.83 -18.06
C PHE A 166 -4.02 0.79 -18.97
N THR A 167 -3.30 -0.33 -19.00
CA THR A 167 -2.08 -0.48 -19.82
C THR A 167 -2.31 -1.30 -21.09
N GLN A 168 -3.41 -2.05 -21.18
CA GLN A 168 -3.74 -2.91 -22.31
C GLN A 168 -5.16 -2.63 -22.83
N ASP A 169 -5.34 -2.69 -24.15
CA ASP A 169 -6.67 -2.61 -24.77
C ASP A 169 -7.30 -4.01 -24.83
N PHE A 170 -8.27 -4.27 -23.97
CA PHE A 170 -8.99 -5.53 -23.94
C PHE A 170 -10.33 -5.48 -24.68
N GLY A 171 -10.60 -4.39 -25.41
CA GLY A 171 -11.78 -4.22 -26.23
C GLY A 171 -13.08 -4.39 -25.44
N ARG A 172 -13.90 -5.39 -25.82
CA ARG A 172 -15.22 -5.65 -25.21
C ARG A 172 -15.17 -6.48 -23.93
N GLN A 173 -14.06 -7.14 -23.60
CA GLN A 173 -13.98 -8.06 -22.45
C GLN A 173 -12.84 -7.70 -21.48
N PRO A 174 -12.84 -6.48 -20.88
CA PRO A 174 -11.76 -6.05 -20.00
C PRO A 174 -11.64 -6.91 -18.74
N LEU A 175 -12.76 -7.31 -18.14
CA LEU A 175 -12.75 -8.12 -16.92
C LEU A 175 -12.06 -9.48 -17.12
N ARG A 176 -12.59 -10.31 -18.03
CA ARG A 176 -12.10 -11.67 -18.26
C ARG A 176 -10.64 -11.69 -18.71
N ARG A 177 -10.25 -10.77 -19.59
CA ARG A 177 -8.87 -10.66 -20.09
C ARG A 177 -7.91 -10.19 -19.01
N THR A 178 -8.30 -9.19 -18.21
CA THR A 178 -7.48 -8.71 -17.08
C THR A 178 -7.28 -9.82 -16.05
N VAL A 179 -8.34 -10.52 -15.67
CA VAL A 179 -8.26 -11.64 -14.73
C VAL A 179 -7.34 -12.74 -15.27
N GLY A 180 -7.53 -13.19 -16.51
CA GLY A 180 -6.72 -14.25 -17.09
C GLY A 180 -5.23 -13.89 -17.23
N LEU A 181 -4.91 -12.64 -17.53
CA LEU A 181 -3.53 -12.18 -17.65
C LEU A 181 -2.89 -11.94 -16.26
N ALA A 182 -3.64 -11.36 -15.33
CA ALA A 182 -3.20 -11.12 -13.96
C ALA A 182 -2.91 -12.41 -13.19
N THR A 183 -3.75 -13.45 -13.35
CA THR A 183 -3.51 -14.78 -12.75
C THR A 183 -2.26 -15.43 -13.35
N ARG A 184 -2.13 -15.39 -14.68
CA ARG A 184 -0.94 -15.93 -15.38
C ARG A 184 0.35 -15.28 -14.87
N PHE A 185 0.38 -13.96 -14.73
CA PHE A 185 1.54 -13.23 -14.20
C PHE A 185 1.74 -13.39 -12.70
N ALA A 186 0.69 -13.67 -11.93
CA ALA A 186 0.82 -13.98 -10.50
C ALA A 186 1.53 -15.33 -10.26
N HIS A 187 1.25 -16.32 -11.11
CA HIS A 187 1.94 -17.63 -11.07
C HIS A 187 3.35 -17.57 -11.66
N GLN A 188 3.61 -16.68 -12.61
CA GLN A 188 4.91 -16.56 -13.24
C GLN A 188 5.97 -16.06 -12.22
N GLN A 189 7.03 -16.87 -12.02
CA GLN A 189 8.15 -16.57 -11.13
C GLN A 189 7.72 -16.28 -9.67
N TRP A 190 6.88 -17.16 -9.12
CA TRP A 190 6.45 -17.13 -7.72
C TRP A 190 7.58 -16.94 -6.70
N GLY A 191 8.72 -17.61 -6.82
CA GLY A 191 9.85 -17.42 -5.89
C GLY A 191 10.38 -15.99 -5.84
N GLN A 192 10.47 -15.33 -7.00
CA GLN A 192 10.86 -13.91 -7.09
C GLN A 192 9.81 -13.00 -6.45
N ASN A 193 8.52 -13.32 -6.60
CA ASN A 193 7.44 -12.58 -5.96
C ASN A 193 7.54 -12.60 -4.43
N TYR A 194 7.73 -13.79 -3.85
CA TYR A 194 7.87 -13.92 -2.39
C TYR A 194 9.11 -13.18 -1.89
N LEU A 195 10.23 -13.25 -2.61
CA LEU A 195 11.43 -12.51 -2.24
C LEU A 195 11.26 -10.98 -2.33
N ILE A 196 10.53 -10.49 -3.32
CA ILE A 196 10.17 -9.06 -3.43
C ILE A 196 9.28 -8.65 -2.25
N LEU A 197 8.26 -9.45 -1.91
CA LEU A 197 7.38 -9.16 -0.79
C LEU A 197 8.14 -9.16 0.54
N LEU A 198 9.04 -10.14 0.74
CA LEU A 198 9.93 -10.17 1.90
C LEU A 198 10.79 -8.91 1.97
N LEU A 199 11.50 -8.57 0.88
CA LEU A 199 12.33 -7.36 0.82
C LEU A 199 11.52 -6.09 1.15
N MET A 200 10.34 -5.94 0.54
CA MET A 200 9.48 -4.77 0.73
C MET A 200 8.88 -4.72 2.13
N SER A 201 8.58 -5.87 2.76
CA SER A 201 8.12 -5.90 4.15
C SER A 201 9.20 -5.48 5.15
N VAL A 202 10.47 -5.86 4.92
CA VAL A 202 11.60 -5.36 5.73
C VAL A 202 11.73 -3.84 5.58
N ILE A 203 11.69 -3.33 4.34
CA ILE A 203 11.74 -1.88 4.09
C ILE A 203 10.55 -1.18 4.75
N ALA A 204 9.34 -1.70 4.59
CA ALA A 204 8.13 -1.14 5.17
C ALA A 204 8.19 -1.10 6.71
N PHE A 205 8.75 -2.13 7.34
CA PHE A 205 8.95 -2.16 8.79
C PHE A 205 9.86 -1.03 9.27
N PHE A 206 11.00 -0.82 8.61
CA PHE A 206 11.89 0.30 8.96
C PHE A 206 11.27 1.67 8.67
N VAL A 207 10.53 1.81 7.56
CA VAL A 207 9.78 3.05 7.27
C VAL A 207 8.73 3.30 8.36
N TRP A 208 8.04 2.26 8.82
CA TRP A 208 7.05 2.38 9.89
C TRP A 208 7.68 2.78 11.23
N LEU A 209 8.81 2.16 11.62
CA LEU A 209 9.57 2.57 12.80
C LEU A 209 10.01 4.02 12.71
N ASN A 210 10.53 4.45 11.56
CA ASN A 210 10.91 5.84 11.31
C ASN A 210 9.69 6.77 11.40
N MET A 211 8.53 6.35 10.90
CA MET A 211 7.30 7.13 10.99
C MET A 211 6.84 7.29 12.44
N MET A 212 6.78 6.20 13.22
CA MET A 212 6.47 6.28 14.65
C MET A 212 7.47 7.16 15.42
N GLY A 213 8.76 6.97 15.16
CA GLY A 213 9.84 7.76 15.74
C GLY A 213 9.66 9.23 15.43
N SER A 214 9.43 9.60 14.17
CA SER A 214 9.21 10.99 13.76
C SER A 214 8.01 11.62 14.47
N MET A 215 6.87 10.91 14.53
CA MET A 215 5.66 11.42 15.19
C MET A 215 5.81 11.56 16.71
N THR A 216 6.79 10.90 17.33
CA THR A 216 7.08 11.00 18.77
C THR A 216 8.17 12.03 19.07
N LEU A 217 9.23 12.04 18.27
CA LEU A 217 10.39 12.92 18.43
C LEU A 217 10.07 14.37 18.04
N ILE A 218 9.22 14.60 17.03
CA ILE A 218 8.86 15.96 16.61
C ILE A 218 8.13 16.71 17.75
N PRO A 219 7.06 16.17 18.37
CA PRO A 219 6.44 16.83 19.53
C PRO A 219 7.38 17.01 20.72
N MET A 220 8.30 16.07 20.94
CA MET A 220 9.30 16.18 22.01
C MET A 220 10.30 17.32 21.73
N ALA A 221 10.78 17.44 20.49
CA ALA A 221 11.63 18.54 20.06
C ALA A 221 10.89 19.88 20.17
N LEU A 222 9.62 19.95 19.76
CA LEU A 222 8.80 21.16 19.90
C LEU A 222 8.58 21.56 21.36
N LYS A 223 8.43 20.60 22.28
CA LYS A 223 8.38 20.89 23.72
C LYS A 223 9.70 21.48 24.22
N ILE A 224 10.83 20.91 23.81
CA ILE A 224 12.15 21.42 24.23
C ILE A 224 12.42 22.82 23.64
N SER A 225 12.06 23.06 22.37
CA SER A 225 12.33 24.32 21.67
C SER A 225 11.32 25.44 21.96
N PHE A 226 10.04 25.11 22.14
CA PHE A 226 8.96 26.10 22.25
C PHE A 226 8.11 25.97 23.52
N GLY A 227 8.35 24.95 24.36
CA GLY A 227 7.54 24.69 25.56
C GLY A 227 6.13 24.18 25.26
N ILE A 228 5.80 23.84 24.01
CA ILE A 228 4.46 23.39 23.62
C ILE A 228 4.23 21.97 24.16
N GLU A 229 3.29 21.83 25.10
CA GLU A 229 2.88 20.52 25.60
C GLU A 229 1.87 19.87 24.65
N SER A 230 2.17 18.63 24.26
CA SER A 230 1.27 17.78 23.48
C SER A 230 0.88 16.53 24.28
N ALA A 231 -0.16 15.82 23.82
CA ALA A 231 -0.55 14.53 24.40
C ALA A 231 0.63 13.55 24.51
N PHE A 232 1.54 13.55 23.53
CA PHE A 232 2.76 12.72 23.52
C PHE A 232 3.75 13.07 24.64
N THR A 233 3.76 14.32 25.10
CA THR A 233 4.69 14.79 26.14
C THR A 233 4.12 14.70 27.54
N ILE A 234 2.79 14.61 27.67
CA ILE A 234 2.10 14.47 28.95
C ILE A 234 2.02 13.00 29.34
N ASN A 235 1.60 12.13 28.42
CA ASN A 235 1.50 10.69 28.63
C ASN A 235 1.97 9.91 27.38
N PRO A 236 3.29 9.65 27.24
CA PRO A 236 3.84 9.00 26.06
C PRO A 236 3.33 7.57 25.90
N GLU A 237 3.29 6.77 26.97
CA GLU A 237 2.90 5.36 26.90
C GLU A 237 1.45 5.17 26.43
N SER A 238 0.52 5.93 27.02
CA SER A 238 -0.91 5.88 26.66
C SER A 238 -1.15 6.34 25.22
N THR A 239 -0.39 7.33 24.75
CA THR A 239 -0.54 7.86 23.39
C THR A 239 0.01 6.89 22.34
N LEU A 240 1.14 6.23 22.61
CA LEU A 240 1.74 5.24 21.71
C LEU A 240 0.90 3.97 21.56
N MET A 241 0.22 3.55 22.64
CA MET A 241 -0.68 2.39 22.61
C MET A 241 -2.08 2.72 22.05
N ASN A 242 -2.31 3.95 21.60
CA ASN A 242 -3.58 4.34 21.01
C ASN A 242 -3.77 3.68 19.63
N THR A 243 -4.88 2.96 19.45
CA THR A 243 -5.20 2.32 18.17
C THR A 243 -5.31 3.31 17.02
N THR A 244 -5.71 4.55 17.29
CA THR A 244 -5.79 5.63 16.29
C THR A 244 -4.39 6.07 15.86
N PHE A 245 -3.43 6.14 16.79
CA PHE A 245 -2.05 6.49 16.50
C PHE A 245 -1.36 5.41 15.66
N LEU A 246 -1.48 4.14 16.07
CA LEU A 246 -0.94 3.01 15.30
C LEU A 246 -1.55 2.95 13.89
N PHE A 247 -2.87 3.15 13.78
CA PHE A 247 -3.53 3.17 12.47
C PHE A 247 -3.02 4.32 11.58
N ALA A 248 -2.80 5.51 12.15
CA ALA A 248 -2.23 6.64 11.41
C ALA A 248 -0.81 6.33 10.89
N THR A 249 0.06 5.75 11.72
CA THR A 249 1.44 5.43 11.32
C THR A 249 1.47 4.35 10.24
N PHE A 250 0.57 3.37 10.28
CA PHE A 250 0.39 2.39 9.19
C PHE A 250 -0.08 3.04 7.90
N LEU A 251 -1.08 3.93 7.96
CA LEU A 251 -1.57 4.66 6.78
C LEU A 251 -0.50 5.55 6.13
N LEU A 252 0.33 6.21 6.95
CA LEU A 252 1.45 7.00 6.47
C LEU A 252 2.54 6.13 5.84
N THR A 253 2.84 4.97 6.46
CA THR A 253 3.76 3.99 5.87
C THR A 253 3.25 3.48 4.53
N PHE A 254 1.96 3.18 4.44
CA PHE A 254 1.29 2.77 3.20
C PHE A 254 1.47 3.81 2.09
N LEU A 255 1.30 5.11 2.38
CA LEU A 255 1.50 6.19 1.41
C LEU A 255 2.94 6.27 0.85
N VAL A 256 3.93 5.81 1.61
CA VAL A 256 5.34 5.80 1.19
C VAL A 256 5.67 4.53 0.40
N VAL A 257 5.19 3.37 0.84
CA VAL A 257 5.58 2.06 0.30
C VAL A 257 4.76 1.67 -0.94
N ASP A 258 3.48 2.00 -0.99
CA ASP A 258 2.60 1.54 -2.09
C ASP A 258 3.01 2.06 -3.48
N PRO A 259 3.47 3.31 -3.69
CA PRO A 259 4.02 3.75 -4.98
C PRO A 259 5.17 2.85 -5.48
N MET A 260 6.04 2.43 -4.57
CA MET A 260 7.15 1.51 -4.88
C MET A 260 6.62 0.16 -5.33
N MET A 261 5.62 -0.38 -4.62
CA MET A 261 4.96 -1.62 -5.00
C MET A 261 4.35 -1.53 -6.40
N LYS A 262 3.65 -0.44 -6.72
CA LYS A 262 3.09 -0.22 -8.06
C LYS A 262 4.18 -0.19 -9.15
N ALA A 263 5.32 0.44 -8.89
CA ALA A 263 6.44 0.46 -9.82
C ALA A 263 7.02 -0.95 -10.08
N ILE A 264 7.25 -1.72 -9.02
CA ILE A 264 7.73 -3.11 -9.10
C ILE A 264 6.77 -3.98 -9.93
N TYR A 265 5.47 -3.91 -9.65
CA TYR A 265 4.48 -4.73 -10.36
C TYR A 265 4.26 -4.26 -11.81
N THR A 266 4.43 -2.97 -12.09
CA THR A 266 4.43 -2.44 -13.46
C THR A 266 5.60 -3.03 -14.25
N LEU A 267 6.81 -3.02 -13.69
CA LEU A 267 7.99 -3.64 -14.30
C LEU A 267 7.79 -5.15 -14.54
N ARG A 268 7.22 -5.86 -13.56
CA ARG A 268 6.96 -7.30 -13.68
C ARG A 268 5.95 -7.61 -14.78
N CYS A 269 4.84 -6.87 -14.86
CA CYS A 269 3.87 -7.01 -15.94
C CYS A 269 4.48 -6.67 -17.30
N PHE A 270 5.31 -5.61 -17.36
CA PHE A 270 5.99 -5.18 -18.58
C PHE A 270 6.95 -6.24 -19.12
N ARG A 271 7.78 -6.82 -18.24
CA ARG A 271 8.68 -7.92 -18.60
C ARG A 271 7.93 -9.19 -18.95
N GLY A 272 6.86 -9.49 -18.22
CA GLY A 272 5.96 -10.62 -18.51
C GLY A 272 5.40 -10.55 -19.92
N LEU A 273 4.93 -9.36 -20.35
CA LEU A 273 4.46 -9.11 -21.71
C LEU A 273 5.58 -9.08 -22.75
N SER A 274 6.73 -8.50 -22.40
CA SER A 274 7.88 -8.40 -23.30
C SER A 274 8.49 -9.75 -23.65
N ARG A 275 8.38 -10.75 -22.78
CA ARG A 275 8.81 -12.14 -23.07
C ARG A 275 8.06 -12.76 -24.25
N THR A 276 6.80 -12.40 -24.44
CA THR A 276 5.97 -12.92 -25.55
C THR A 276 5.99 -12.04 -26.79
N THR A 277 6.23 -10.74 -26.63
CA THR A 277 6.06 -9.75 -27.71
C THR A 277 7.37 -9.12 -28.20
N GLY A 278 8.48 -9.26 -27.47
CA GLY A 278 9.78 -8.64 -27.81
C GLY A 278 9.84 -7.13 -27.59
N THR A 279 8.83 -6.52 -26.96
CA THR A 279 8.70 -5.06 -26.81
C THR A 279 9.83 -4.39 -26.03
N ASP A 280 10.53 -5.12 -25.15
CA ASP A 280 11.67 -4.58 -24.41
C ASP A 280 12.81 -4.16 -25.38
N LEU A 281 13.10 -4.96 -26.41
CA LEU A 281 14.14 -4.64 -27.40
C LEU A 281 13.79 -3.40 -28.23
N LEU A 282 12.53 -3.29 -28.66
CA LEU A 282 12.03 -2.12 -29.40
C LEU A 282 12.06 -0.86 -28.53
N SER A 283 11.74 -0.98 -27.23
CA SER A 283 11.79 0.15 -26.30
C SER A 283 13.23 0.62 -26.05
N ARG A 284 14.21 -0.30 -25.96
CA ARG A 284 15.63 0.04 -25.82
C ARG A 284 16.16 0.74 -27.08
N LEU A 285 15.77 0.26 -28.27
CA LEU A 285 16.19 0.84 -29.55
C LEU A 285 15.62 2.26 -29.74
N ALA A 286 14.34 2.47 -29.40
CA ALA A 286 13.73 3.80 -29.45
C ALA A 286 14.28 4.76 -28.39
N ARG A 287 14.77 4.25 -27.24
CA ARG A 287 15.42 5.07 -26.21
C ARG A 287 16.78 5.60 -26.66
N VAL A 288 17.45 4.91 -27.60
CA VAL A 288 18.67 5.41 -28.27
C VAL A 288 18.32 6.47 -29.32
N GLN A 289 17.26 6.25 -30.10
CA GLN A 289 16.82 7.21 -31.12
C GLN A 289 16.22 8.50 -30.53
N SER A 290 15.49 8.42 -29.42
CA SER A 290 14.90 9.60 -28.76
C SER A 290 15.91 10.47 -28.00
N LYS A 291 17.07 9.91 -27.61
CA LYS A 291 18.20 10.72 -27.10
C LYS A 291 18.79 11.64 -28.18
N ALA A 292 18.67 11.27 -29.46
CA ALA A 292 19.10 12.12 -30.59
C ALA A 292 18.09 13.22 -30.96
N LEU A 293 16.82 13.07 -30.55
CA LEU A 293 15.75 14.05 -30.81
C LEU A 293 15.43 14.94 -29.60
N ALA A 294 15.80 14.53 -28.39
CA ALA A 294 15.59 15.31 -27.17
C ALA A 294 16.59 16.48 -27.01
N THR A 295 17.72 16.46 -27.73
CA THR A 295 18.70 17.55 -27.75
C THR A 295 18.24 18.74 -28.60
N THR A 296 17.30 18.56 -29.53
CA THR A 296 16.80 19.64 -30.40
C THR A 296 15.53 20.31 -29.88
N ALA A 297 14.74 19.64 -29.02
CA ALA A 297 13.49 20.19 -28.48
C ALA A 297 13.66 21.11 -27.26
N LEU A 298 14.82 21.08 -26.59
CA LEU A 298 15.11 21.93 -25.43
C LEU A 298 15.38 23.41 -25.79
N ALA A 299 15.59 23.72 -27.07
CA ALA A 299 15.88 25.08 -27.55
C ALA A 299 14.63 25.95 -27.81
N ILE A 300 13.42 25.39 -27.86
CA ILE A 300 12.22 26.10 -28.36
C ILE A 300 11.26 26.51 -27.23
N VAL A 301 11.47 26.08 -25.98
CA VAL A 301 10.54 26.34 -24.86
C VAL A 301 10.97 27.54 -23.97
N LEU A 302 12.07 28.23 -24.30
CA LEU A 302 12.59 29.37 -23.51
C LEU A 302 12.00 30.75 -23.87
N PHE A 303 10.99 30.85 -24.72
CA PHE A 303 10.33 32.12 -25.06
C PHE A 303 8.79 32.01 -25.03
N ALA A 304 8.19 32.06 -23.84
CA ALA A 304 6.80 32.51 -23.66
C ALA A 304 6.50 32.80 -22.17
N HIS A 305 6.46 34.09 -21.81
CA HIS A 305 5.74 34.62 -20.64
C HIS A 305 4.75 35.68 -21.12
N PRO A 306 3.55 35.75 -20.51
CA PRO A 306 3.20 36.96 -19.74
C PRO A 306 2.43 36.62 -18.43
N SER A 307 2.83 37.22 -17.30
CA SER A 307 2.31 38.44 -16.64
C SER A 307 0.99 38.25 -15.87
N ILE A 308 1.10 38.37 -14.54
CA ILE A 308 0.02 38.40 -13.54
C ILE A 308 -0.29 39.88 -13.25
N ALA A 309 -1.57 40.23 -13.15
CA ALA A 309 -2.03 41.51 -12.62
C ALA A 309 -3.01 41.28 -11.46
N GLN A 310 -2.87 42.11 -10.43
CA GLN A 310 -3.54 42.10 -9.14
C GLN A 310 -4.23 43.46 -8.94
N GLU A 311 -5.45 43.49 -8.39
CA GLU A 311 -5.99 44.68 -7.72
C GLU A 311 -7.22 44.34 -6.84
N THR A 312 -7.34 45.03 -5.70
CA THR A 312 -8.41 45.00 -4.68
C THR A 312 -8.75 46.46 -4.27
N PRO A 313 -9.72 46.73 -3.34
CA PRO A 313 -11.12 47.18 -3.51
C PRO A 313 -11.35 48.69 -3.07
N PRO A 314 -12.58 49.28 -2.93
CA PRO A 314 -13.44 49.14 -1.70
C PRO A 314 -14.99 49.47 -1.76
N SER A 315 -15.76 48.86 -0.80
CA SER A 315 -16.88 49.31 0.11
C SER A 315 -18.24 49.97 -0.35
N PRO A 316 -19.25 50.25 0.54
CA PRO A 316 -20.53 49.50 0.79
C PRO A 316 -21.84 50.37 0.61
N PRO A 317 -23.11 49.92 0.89
CA PRO A 317 -23.70 49.87 2.26
C PRO A 317 -24.89 48.87 2.55
N ALA A 318 -25.14 48.69 3.86
CA ALA A 318 -26.41 48.59 4.63
C ALA A 318 -27.46 47.44 4.48
N ALA A 319 -27.61 46.73 5.61
CA ALA A 319 -28.83 46.43 6.40
C ALA A 319 -30.00 45.58 5.86
N ALA A 320 -30.24 44.44 6.55
CA ALA A 320 -31.56 43.87 6.90
C ALA A 320 -31.34 42.85 8.04
N GLU A 321 -31.67 43.22 9.28
CA GLU A 321 -32.86 42.81 10.05
C GLU A 321 -32.81 41.39 10.64
N ASN A 322 -32.55 41.38 11.95
CA ASN A 322 -32.78 40.26 12.84
C ASN A 322 -34.29 40.10 13.07
N SER A 323 -34.85 38.95 12.72
CA SER A 323 -36.15 38.50 13.23
C SER A 323 -35.93 37.34 14.20
N ALA A 324 -35.99 37.64 15.50
CA ALA A 324 -36.10 36.64 16.55
C ALA A 324 -37.56 36.15 16.62
N LYS A 325 -37.78 34.85 16.41
CA LYS A 325 -39.08 34.19 16.65
C LYS A 325 -39.22 33.81 18.14
N PRO A 326 -40.44 33.81 18.70
CA PRO A 326 -40.67 33.34 20.07
C PRO A 326 -40.41 31.83 20.14
N VAL A 327 -39.49 31.43 21.01
CA VAL A 327 -39.12 30.04 21.28
C VAL A 327 -40.25 29.38 22.07
N THR A 328 -40.88 28.35 21.51
CA THR A 328 -41.80 27.49 22.25
C THR A 328 -41.01 26.43 23.04
N PRO A 329 -41.52 25.91 24.18
CA PRO A 329 -40.79 24.94 25.02
C PRO A 329 -40.44 23.63 24.29
N SER A 330 -41.21 23.24 23.26
CA SER A 330 -40.87 22.11 22.38
C SER A 330 -39.69 22.39 21.45
N ASP A 331 -39.52 23.63 20.99
CA ASP A 331 -38.37 24.04 20.17
C ASP A 331 -37.08 24.10 20.98
N LEU A 332 -37.19 24.40 22.29
CA LEU A 332 -36.06 24.33 23.22
C LEU A 332 -35.65 22.87 23.45
N GLN A 333 -36.58 21.95 23.68
CA GLN A 333 -36.26 20.52 23.85
C GLN A 333 -35.61 19.95 22.58
N ASN A 334 -36.15 20.27 21.41
CA ASN A 334 -35.59 19.85 20.13
C ASN A 334 -34.22 20.48 19.87
N SER A 335 -34.02 21.75 20.20
CA SER A 335 -32.71 22.39 20.04
C SER A 335 -31.70 21.92 21.08
N ILE A 336 -32.11 21.53 22.29
CA ILE A 336 -31.27 20.86 23.29
C ILE A 336 -30.88 19.47 22.79
N GLU A 337 -31.81 18.67 22.29
CA GLU A 337 -31.49 17.35 21.71
C GLU A 337 -30.61 17.48 20.47
N GLU A 338 -30.88 18.44 19.59
CA GLU A 338 -30.06 18.72 18.41
C GLU A 338 -28.67 19.22 18.82
N THR A 339 -28.58 20.07 19.84
CA THR A 339 -27.30 20.56 20.38
C THR A 339 -26.52 19.43 21.06
N LEU A 340 -27.17 18.58 21.86
CA LEU A 340 -26.54 17.42 22.49
C LEU A 340 -26.09 16.37 21.46
N ARG A 341 -26.77 16.28 20.31
CA ARG A 341 -26.33 15.49 19.16
C ARG A 341 -25.16 16.11 18.39
N GLN A 342 -24.84 17.39 18.57
CA GLN A 342 -23.69 17.99 17.90
C GLN A 342 -22.38 17.34 18.36
N LYS A 343 -21.52 17.00 17.39
CA LYS A 343 -20.26 16.27 17.58
C LYS A 343 -19.35 16.85 18.67
N LYS A 344 -19.38 18.18 18.87
CA LYS A 344 -18.58 18.89 19.88
C LYS A 344 -18.99 18.61 21.33
N TYR A 345 -20.18 18.07 21.60
CA TYR A 345 -20.64 17.72 22.95
C TYR A 345 -20.67 16.20 23.23
N GLN A 346 -20.37 15.38 22.21
CA GLN A 346 -20.43 13.92 22.30
C GLN A 346 -19.29 13.28 23.10
N TRP A 347 -18.21 14.01 23.40
CA TRP A 347 -17.02 13.49 24.09
C TRP A 347 -17.24 13.09 25.56
N ARG A 348 -18.43 13.37 26.12
CA ARG A 348 -18.80 13.03 27.51
C ARG A 348 -19.79 11.87 27.66
N TYR A 349 -20.34 11.29 26.57
CA TYR A 349 -21.32 10.20 26.68
C TYR A 349 -20.61 8.84 26.78
N PRO A 350 -20.70 8.11 27.91
CA PRO A 350 -20.06 6.82 28.07
C PRO A 350 -20.74 5.78 27.15
N ARG A 351 -19.94 5.09 26.33
CA ARG A 351 -20.44 4.04 25.42
C ARG A 351 -21.22 2.93 26.16
N GLN A 352 -20.86 2.68 27.42
CA GLN A 352 -21.50 1.71 28.31
C GLN A 352 -22.97 2.02 28.60
N ALA A 353 -23.39 3.30 28.59
CA ALA A 353 -24.78 3.67 28.87
C ALA A 353 -25.76 3.29 27.74
N LEU A 354 -25.25 3.05 26.52
CA LEU A 354 -26.04 2.66 25.35
C LEU A 354 -26.02 1.15 25.08
N GLU A 355 -25.18 0.38 25.79
CA GLU A 355 -25.16 -1.09 25.69
C GLU A 355 -26.35 -1.74 26.38
N GLY A 356 -27.00 -1.04 27.33
CA GLY A 356 -28.19 -1.53 28.05
C GLY A 356 -29.46 -1.70 27.20
N ASP A 357 -29.61 -0.93 26.12
CA ASP A 357 -30.84 -0.92 25.29
C ASP A 357 -30.72 -1.69 23.96
N ALA A 358 -29.50 -2.08 23.57
CA ALA A 358 -29.22 -2.58 22.22
C ALA A 358 -29.41 -4.11 22.03
N ASP A 359 -29.95 -4.81 23.04
CA ASP A 359 -30.14 -6.27 22.99
C ASP A 359 -31.57 -6.70 22.57
N SER A 360 -32.41 -5.75 22.15
CA SER A 360 -33.72 -6.04 21.59
C SER A 360 -33.68 -6.26 20.07
N GLU A 361 -34.03 -7.49 19.67
CA GLU A 361 -34.28 -8.01 18.31
C GLU A 361 -33.15 -7.91 17.27
N LYS A 362 -32.20 -8.86 17.35
CA LYS A 362 -31.22 -9.12 16.28
C LYS A 362 -31.91 -9.69 15.03
N GLY A 363 -32.14 -8.82 14.03
CA GLY A 363 -32.62 -9.20 12.70
C GLY A 363 -31.78 -10.30 12.04
N TRP A 364 -32.35 -11.00 11.04
CA TRP A 364 -31.69 -12.15 10.39
C TRP A 364 -30.30 -11.83 9.79
N LEU A 365 -30.11 -10.62 9.23
CA LEU A 365 -28.80 -10.15 8.75
C LEU A 365 -27.80 -9.94 9.89
N ALA A 366 -28.24 -9.40 11.03
CA ALA A 366 -27.40 -9.23 12.21
C ALA A 366 -26.93 -10.59 12.76
N ARG A 367 -27.80 -11.62 12.71
CA ARG A 367 -27.45 -13.00 13.06
C ARG A 367 -26.44 -13.63 12.08
N GLN A 368 -26.56 -13.36 10.78
CA GLN A 368 -25.57 -13.82 9.80
C GLN A 368 -24.22 -13.10 9.95
N LEU A 369 -24.22 -11.78 10.13
CA LEU A 369 -23.00 -11.00 10.38
C LEU A 369 -22.34 -11.39 11.70
N SER A 370 -23.11 -11.64 12.77
CA SER A 370 -22.56 -12.15 14.03
C SER A 370 -22.00 -13.55 13.87
N ALA A 371 -22.68 -14.45 13.14
CA ALA A 371 -22.13 -15.78 12.85
C ALA A 371 -20.83 -15.72 12.03
N LEU A 372 -20.72 -14.76 11.11
CA LEU A 372 -19.52 -14.52 10.30
C LEU A 372 -18.40 -13.90 11.14
N ALA A 373 -18.72 -12.94 12.02
CA ALA A 373 -17.80 -12.36 12.99
C ALA A 373 -17.28 -13.41 13.97
N ASP A 374 -18.16 -14.25 14.53
CA ASP A 374 -17.79 -15.36 15.41
C ASP A 374 -16.90 -16.38 14.66
N SER A 375 -17.16 -16.61 13.37
CA SER A 375 -16.33 -17.48 12.54
C SER A 375 -14.93 -16.91 12.30
N ILE A 376 -14.85 -15.60 12.05
CA ILE A 376 -13.58 -14.86 11.94
C ILE A 376 -12.84 -14.88 13.28
N GLU A 377 -13.51 -14.61 14.39
CA GLU A 377 -12.92 -14.62 15.73
C GLU A 377 -12.38 -16.00 16.10
N ARG A 378 -13.15 -17.06 15.82
CA ARG A 378 -12.69 -18.44 15.99
C ARG A 378 -11.48 -18.76 15.11
N SER A 379 -11.45 -18.25 13.88
CA SER A 379 -10.33 -18.46 12.96
C SER A 379 -9.07 -17.71 13.42
N VAL A 380 -9.22 -16.47 13.88
CA VAL A 380 -8.14 -15.65 14.48
C VAL A 380 -7.62 -16.30 15.75
N LYS A 381 -8.47 -16.79 16.65
CA LYS A 381 -8.07 -17.51 17.86
C LYS A 381 -7.33 -18.81 17.53
N ARG A 382 -7.79 -19.58 16.54
CA ARG A 382 -7.10 -20.80 16.07
C ARG A 382 -5.73 -20.47 15.48
N PHE A 383 -5.66 -19.41 14.68
CA PHE A 383 -4.39 -18.94 14.11
C PHE A 383 -3.44 -18.44 15.20
N GLY A 384 -3.94 -17.68 16.17
CA GLY A 384 -3.18 -17.22 17.33
C GLY A 384 -2.60 -18.38 18.13
N LYS A 385 -3.42 -19.41 18.42
CA LYS A 385 -2.94 -20.65 19.06
C LYS A 385 -1.94 -21.43 18.21
N ALA A 386 -2.14 -21.47 16.90
CA ALA A 386 -1.20 -22.12 15.98
C ALA A 386 0.15 -21.38 15.95
N LEU A 387 0.11 -20.04 15.91
CA LEU A 387 1.27 -19.16 15.96
C LEU A 387 1.98 -19.26 17.31
N GLU A 388 1.23 -19.29 18.41
CA GLU A 388 1.75 -19.53 19.77
C GLU A 388 2.41 -20.90 19.88
N SER A 389 1.80 -21.95 19.33
CA SER A 389 2.40 -23.29 19.30
C SER A 389 3.68 -23.32 18.45
N LEU A 390 3.71 -22.57 17.35
CA LEU A 390 4.86 -22.46 16.47
C LEU A 390 5.98 -21.66 17.14
N MET A 391 5.64 -20.56 17.83
CA MET A 391 6.57 -19.79 18.67
C MET A 391 7.14 -20.67 19.77
N LYS A 392 6.30 -21.38 20.53
CA LYS A 392 6.74 -22.26 21.61
C LYS A 392 7.68 -23.35 21.07
N ARG A 393 7.37 -23.97 19.93
CA ARG A 393 8.27 -24.94 19.28
C ARG A 393 9.58 -24.34 18.78
N LEU A 394 9.58 -23.08 18.31
CA LEU A 394 10.76 -22.35 17.86
C LEU A 394 11.64 -21.81 19.00
N PHE A 395 11.09 -21.64 20.20
CA PHE A 395 11.82 -21.19 21.40
C PHE A 395 12.22 -22.37 22.31
N GLU A 396 11.42 -23.42 22.44
CA GLU A 396 11.77 -24.64 23.19
C GLU A 396 12.90 -25.44 22.54
N ASN A 397 13.01 -25.42 21.20
CA ASN A 397 14.12 -26.07 20.49
C ASN A 397 15.49 -25.44 20.80
N ASP A 398 15.53 -24.17 21.22
CA ASP A 398 16.77 -23.48 21.60
C ASP A 398 17.11 -23.75 23.07
N GLY A 399 16.11 -23.84 23.97
CA GLY A 399 16.34 -24.19 25.38
C GLY A 399 16.90 -25.61 25.58
N ALA A 400 16.55 -26.55 24.70
CA ALA A 400 17.11 -27.92 24.73
C ALA A 400 18.54 -28.01 24.15
N ARG A 401 18.95 -27.08 23.28
CA ARG A 401 20.30 -27.03 22.68
C ARG A 401 21.29 -26.19 23.49
N SER A 402 20.83 -25.08 24.09
CA SER A 402 21.65 -24.17 24.89
C SER A 402 22.17 -24.82 26.19
N ARG A 403 21.48 -25.83 26.72
CA ARG A 403 21.95 -26.57 27.91
C ARG A 403 23.19 -27.44 27.70
N ARG A 404 23.75 -27.54 26.48
CA ARG A 404 24.87 -28.46 26.19
C ARG A 404 26.21 -27.81 25.85
N HIS A 405 26.31 -26.53 25.50
CA HIS A 405 27.60 -25.88 25.28
C HIS A 405 27.58 -24.42 25.73
N GLY A 406 28.33 -24.13 26.79
CA GLY A 406 28.67 -22.75 27.16
C GLY A 406 30.01 -22.38 26.53
N THR A 407 29.99 -21.53 25.50
CA THR A 407 31.17 -20.81 25.02
C THR A 407 30.88 -19.31 24.90
N PRO A 408 31.83 -18.42 25.24
CA PRO A 408 31.59 -16.99 25.41
C PRO A 408 31.67 -16.25 24.06
N GLY A 409 30.73 -16.57 23.16
CA GLY A 409 30.60 -15.92 21.84
C GLY A 409 29.18 -15.90 21.26
N GLU A 410 28.19 -16.49 21.95
CA GLU A 410 26.85 -16.73 21.39
C GLU A 410 25.87 -15.54 21.45
N GLY A 411 26.14 -14.49 22.24
CA GLY A 411 25.19 -13.38 22.42
C GLY A 411 24.83 -12.62 21.14
N VAL A 412 25.76 -12.55 20.17
CA VAL A 412 25.50 -11.91 18.85
C VAL A 412 24.67 -12.84 17.95
N ALA A 413 24.93 -14.15 17.98
CA ALA A 413 24.19 -15.14 17.19
C ALA A 413 22.76 -15.31 17.72
N GLU A 414 22.58 -15.27 19.04
CA GLU A 414 21.29 -15.28 19.71
C GLU A 414 20.49 -14.01 19.43
N GLY A 415 21.14 -12.84 19.43
CA GLY A 415 20.55 -11.57 19.01
C GLY A 415 20.10 -11.55 17.54
N ILE A 416 20.90 -12.12 16.63
CA ILE A 416 20.53 -12.27 15.21
C ILE A 416 19.35 -13.25 15.05
N GLY A 417 19.31 -14.32 15.84
CA GLY A 417 18.21 -15.29 15.85
C GLY A 417 16.89 -14.68 16.33
N ILE A 418 16.92 -13.91 17.41
CA ILE A 418 15.74 -13.19 17.92
C ILE A 418 15.29 -12.12 16.93
N PHE A 419 16.23 -11.34 16.36
CA PHE A 419 15.94 -10.34 15.34
C PHE A 419 15.29 -10.95 14.09
N ALA A 420 15.80 -12.09 13.59
CA ALA A 420 15.23 -12.78 12.44
C ALA A 420 13.81 -13.32 12.72
N LYS A 421 13.54 -13.78 13.95
CA LYS A 421 12.21 -14.25 14.39
C LYS A 421 11.23 -13.08 14.53
N VAL A 422 11.64 -11.97 15.13
CA VAL A 422 10.84 -10.73 15.23
C VAL A 422 10.58 -10.13 13.85
N LEU A 423 11.58 -10.14 12.97
CA LEU A 423 11.45 -9.71 11.58
C LEU A 423 10.44 -10.60 10.83
N LEU A 424 10.49 -11.92 11.01
CA LEU A 424 9.51 -12.83 10.42
C LEU A 424 8.08 -12.54 10.91
N ILE A 425 7.91 -12.23 12.20
CA ILE A 425 6.61 -11.85 12.78
C ILE A 425 6.14 -10.51 12.23
N ALA A 426 7.02 -9.52 12.15
CA ALA A 426 6.72 -8.21 11.56
C ALA A 426 6.38 -8.32 10.07
N VAL A 427 7.07 -9.20 9.32
CA VAL A 427 6.79 -9.52 7.91
C VAL A 427 5.39 -10.14 7.80
N VAL A 428 5.03 -11.10 8.65
CA VAL A 428 3.70 -11.71 8.66
C VAL A 428 2.63 -10.69 9.04
N ALA A 429 2.86 -9.84 10.03
CA ALA A 429 1.92 -8.81 10.46
C ALA A 429 1.73 -7.71 9.39
N ALA A 430 2.82 -7.26 8.76
CA ALA A 430 2.80 -6.27 7.69
C ALA A 430 2.27 -6.83 6.35
N LEU A 431 2.24 -8.16 6.19
CA LEU A 431 1.59 -8.82 5.04
C LEU A 431 0.07 -8.95 5.23
N ILE A 432 -0.43 -8.86 6.47
CA ILE A 432 -1.85 -8.97 6.83
C ILE A 432 -2.56 -7.59 6.78
N THR A 433 -1.84 -6.49 7.06
CA THR A 433 -2.32 -5.11 6.91
C THR A 433 -2.26 -4.62 5.46
#